data_AF-A0A932F222-F1
#
_entry.id   AF-A0A932F222-F1
#
_cell.length_a   1.000
_cell.length_b   1.000
_cell.length_c   1.000
_cell.angle_alpha   90.00
_cell.angle_beta   90.00
_cell.angle_gamma   90.00
#
_symmetry.space_group_name_H-M   'P 1'
#
loop_
_entity.id
_entity.type
_entity.pdbx_description
1 polymer ?
#
loop_
_entity_poly.entity_id
_entity_poly.type
_entity_poly.pdbx_seq_one_letter_code
_entity_poly.pdbx_strand_id
1 'polypeptide(L)'
;MSRRPFRIGRSRTGLGLFATRPIKKRSRIAEYKGPLLTTKQANKIEANGNRYLYEVNSRWTIDGSPRSNIARYANHSCNPNAETYNVKLRVFIRALRNIKPGEEIVYDYGIDYLKNVIGRSNCKCSRCRKRRNRRAVELRLKRKRRAARLARERRKTRKMKRLKSRG
;
A
#
# COMPACT_ATOMS: atom_id res chain seq x y z
N MET A 1 -29.99 7.61 -2.19
CA MET A 1 -28.73 6.82 -2.29
C MET A 1 -27.73 7.55 -3.17
N SER A 2 -26.45 7.64 -2.79
CA SER A 2 -25.42 8.30 -3.61
C SER A 2 -25.33 7.64 -5.00
N ARG A 3 -25.46 8.42 -6.09
CA ARG A 3 -25.33 7.94 -7.48
C ARG A 3 -23.94 7.37 -7.80
N ARG A 4 -22.94 7.65 -6.97
CA ARG A 4 -21.53 7.28 -7.18
C ARG A 4 -21.31 5.79 -6.86
N PRO A 5 -20.53 5.04 -7.66
CA PRO A 5 -20.27 3.61 -7.44
C PRO A 5 -19.36 3.32 -6.23
N PHE A 6 -19.22 4.25 -5.29
CA PHE A 6 -18.33 4.13 -4.16
C PHE A 6 -18.79 4.96 -2.95
N ARG A 7 -18.23 4.63 -1.80
CA ARG A 7 -18.38 5.33 -0.52
C ARG A 7 -17.03 5.52 0.15
N ILE A 8 -16.95 6.48 1.07
CA ILE A 8 -15.81 6.59 1.98
C ILE A 8 -16.07 5.68 3.19
N GLY A 9 -15.03 5.03 3.71
CA GLY A 9 -15.12 4.17 4.89
C GLY A 9 -13.79 4.08 5.63
N ARG A 10 -13.81 3.44 6.81
CA ARG A 10 -12.57 3.14 7.54
C ARG A 10 -11.72 2.14 6.75
N SER A 11 -10.43 2.45 6.64
CA SER A 11 -9.39 1.62 6.05
C SER A 11 -8.24 1.46 7.05
N ARG A 12 -7.30 0.57 6.74
CA ARG A 12 -6.11 0.32 7.56
C ARG A 12 -5.17 1.53 7.65
N THR A 13 -5.22 2.43 6.67
CA THR A 13 -4.36 3.61 6.57
C THR A 13 -5.16 4.91 6.79
N GLY A 14 -6.28 4.83 7.51
CA GLY A 14 -7.16 5.97 7.79
C GLY A 14 -8.51 5.80 7.12
N LEU A 15 -8.86 6.71 6.22
CA LEU A 15 -10.06 6.58 5.39
C LEU A 15 -9.70 5.96 4.04
N GLY A 16 -10.64 5.25 3.44
CA GLY A 16 -10.51 4.60 2.15
C GLY A 16 -11.74 4.80 1.28
N LEU A 17 -11.56 4.65 -0.02
CA LEU A 17 -12.64 4.63 -1.01
C LEU A 17 -13.04 3.19 -1.30
N PHE A 18 -14.32 2.84 -1.16
CA PHE A 18 -14.82 1.47 -1.30
C PHE A 18 -15.92 1.41 -2.34
N ALA A 19 -15.86 0.42 -3.23
CA ALA A 19 -16.91 0.19 -4.23
C ALA A 19 -18.23 -0.19 -3.54
N THR A 20 -19.34 0.41 -3.98
CA THR A 20 -20.71 0.08 -3.50
C THR A 20 -21.48 -0.79 -4.47
N ARG A 21 -21.04 -0.85 -5.73
CA ARG A 21 -21.57 -1.68 -6.81
C ARG A 21 -20.43 -2.16 -7.70
N PRO A 22 -20.64 -3.16 -8.57
CA PRO A 22 -19.60 -3.59 -9.51
C PRO A 22 -19.08 -2.42 -10.35
N ILE A 23 -17.76 -2.28 -10.46
CA ILE A 23 -17.10 -1.30 -11.33
C ILE A 23 -16.36 -2.09 -12.42
N LYS A 24 -16.74 -1.88 -13.69
CA LYS A 24 -16.12 -2.58 -14.82
C LYS A 24 -14.70 -2.06 -15.07
N LYS A 25 -13.82 -2.92 -15.59
CA LYS A 25 -12.49 -2.54 -16.10
C LYS A 25 -12.61 -1.30 -17.00
N ARG A 26 -11.60 -0.41 -16.92
CA ARG A 26 -11.53 0.90 -17.60
C ARG A 26 -12.59 1.95 -17.22
N SER A 27 -13.57 1.62 -16.38
CA SER A 27 -14.54 2.63 -15.91
C SER A 27 -13.83 3.73 -15.13
N ARG A 28 -14.13 4.98 -15.48
CA ARG A 28 -13.72 6.16 -14.69
C ARG A 28 -14.42 6.11 -13.33
N ILE A 29 -13.64 6.25 -12.26
CA ILE A 29 -14.12 6.20 -10.88
C ILE A 29 -14.28 7.63 -10.36
N ALA A 30 -13.17 8.36 -10.24
CA ALA A 30 -13.15 9.71 -9.69
C ALA A 30 -12.08 10.55 -10.37
N GLU A 31 -12.24 11.86 -10.31
CA GLU A 31 -11.19 12.81 -10.67
C GLU A 31 -10.40 13.18 -9.41
N TYR A 32 -9.08 13.16 -9.53
CA TYR A 32 -8.18 13.75 -8.56
C TYR A 32 -8.07 15.24 -8.87
N LYS A 33 -8.83 16.04 -8.14
CA LYS A 33 -9.04 17.47 -8.43
C LYS A 33 -8.59 18.36 -7.31
N GLY A 34 -8.32 19.61 -7.65
CA GLY A 34 -7.92 20.66 -6.73
C GLY A 34 -7.27 21.83 -7.47
N PRO A 35 -6.80 22.84 -6.74
CA PRO A 35 -6.03 23.94 -7.31
C PRO A 35 -4.78 23.42 -8.03
N LEU A 36 -4.46 24.04 -9.18
CA LEU A 36 -3.18 23.84 -9.85
C LEU A 36 -2.14 24.76 -9.22
N LEU A 37 -0.99 24.19 -8.91
CA LEU A 37 0.14 24.86 -8.30
C LEU A 37 1.35 24.73 -9.21
N THR A 38 2.15 25.78 -9.23
CA THR A 38 3.52 25.70 -9.74
C THR A 38 4.37 24.77 -8.88
N THR A 39 5.45 24.24 -9.43
CA THR A 39 6.42 23.41 -8.70
C THR A 39 6.93 24.08 -7.42
N LYS A 40 7.21 25.40 -7.46
CA LYS A 40 7.65 26.17 -6.28
C LYS A 40 6.58 26.20 -5.17
N GLN A 41 5.31 26.40 -5.54
CA GLN A 41 4.21 26.40 -4.58
C GLN A 41 3.98 25.00 -3.99
N ALA A 42 4.02 23.97 -4.83
CA ALA A 42 3.88 22.58 -4.41
C ALA A 42 4.97 22.18 -3.40
N ASN A 43 6.23 22.51 -3.68
CA ASN A 43 7.35 22.22 -2.79
C ASN A 43 7.20 22.92 -1.43
N LYS A 44 6.74 24.17 -1.43
CA LYS A 44 6.51 24.93 -0.18
C LYS A 44 5.44 24.27 0.70
N ILE A 45 4.32 23.83 0.12
CA ILE A 45 3.26 23.19 0.90
C ILE A 45 3.58 21.74 1.25
N GLU A 46 4.39 21.05 0.45
CA GLU A 46 4.93 19.72 0.79
C GLU A 46 5.84 19.81 2.02
N ALA A 47 6.74 20.81 2.05
CA ALA A 47 7.60 21.08 3.20
C ALA A 47 6.79 21.38 4.48
N ASN A 48 5.62 22.00 4.33
CA ASN A 48 4.68 22.23 5.42
C ASN A 48 3.82 21.00 5.78
N GLY A 49 4.09 19.84 5.17
CA GLY A 49 3.49 18.56 5.52
C GLY A 49 2.28 18.14 4.68
N ASN A 50 1.90 18.88 3.63
CA ASN A 50 0.84 18.43 2.73
C ASN A 50 1.30 17.19 1.94
N ARG A 51 0.51 16.10 2.01
CA ARG A 51 0.81 14.82 1.35
C ARG A 51 -0.16 14.46 0.22
N TYR A 52 -1.03 15.40 -0.18
CA TYR A 52 -2.07 15.22 -1.22
C TYR A 52 -1.69 15.86 -2.56
N LEU A 53 -0.39 15.93 -2.86
CA LEU A 53 0.12 16.51 -4.10
C LEU A 53 0.17 15.45 -5.20
N TYR A 54 -0.30 15.82 -6.39
CA TYR A 54 -0.18 15.00 -7.59
C TYR A 54 0.51 15.80 -8.68
N GLU A 55 1.76 15.43 -9.00
CA GLU A 55 2.51 16.03 -10.10
C GLU A 55 1.89 15.59 -11.44
N VAL A 56 1.45 16.57 -12.24
CA VAL A 56 0.85 16.31 -13.56
C VAL A 56 1.92 16.37 -14.64
N ASN A 57 2.84 17.32 -14.52
CA ASN A 57 4.04 17.49 -15.33
C ASN A 57 5.05 18.39 -14.60
N SER A 58 6.19 18.69 -15.24
CA SER A 58 7.28 19.49 -14.65
C SER A 58 6.90 20.91 -14.22
N ARG A 59 5.74 21.43 -14.64
CA ARG A 59 5.27 22.78 -14.31
C ARG A 59 4.11 22.78 -13.32
N TRP A 60 3.26 21.76 -13.34
CA TRP A 60 1.95 21.76 -12.70
C TRP A 60 1.75 20.57 -11.76
N THR A 61 1.32 20.89 -10.54
CA THR A 61 0.95 19.95 -9.49
C THR A 61 -0.45 20.27 -8.99
N ILE A 62 -1.30 19.25 -8.81
CA ILE A 62 -2.63 19.41 -8.22
C ILE A 62 -2.53 19.29 -6.70
N ASP A 63 -3.07 20.27 -5.96
CA ASP A 63 -3.31 20.14 -4.52
C ASP A 63 -4.64 19.45 -4.25
N GLY A 64 -4.58 18.16 -3.96
CA GLY A 64 -5.73 17.32 -3.64
C GLY A 64 -6.21 17.40 -2.19
N SER A 65 -5.68 18.32 -1.37
CA SER A 65 -6.06 18.48 0.03
C SER A 65 -7.54 18.74 0.30
N PRO A 66 -8.27 19.54 -0.51
CA PRO A 66 -9.66 19.85 -0.23
C PRO A 66 -10.54 18.59 -0.10
N ARG A 67 -11.45 18.57 0.88
CA ARG A 67 -12.36 17.43 1.10
C ARG A 67 -13.33 17.17 -0.05
N SER A 68 -13.53 18.17 -0.92
CA SER A 68 -14.30 18.03 -2.16
C SER A 68 -13.62 17.09 -3.17
N ASN A 69 -12.30 16.86 -3.04
CA ASN A 69 -11.55 15.86 -3.79
C ASN A 69 -11.73 14.47 -3.17
N ILE A 70 -12.78 13.76 -3.56
CA ILE A 70 -13.05 12.41 -3.02
C ILE A 70 -11.97 11.39 -3.43
N ALA A 71 -11.25 11.63 -4.54
CA ALA A 71 -10.17 10.76 -4.98
C ALA A 71 -8.99 10.70 -3.97
N ARG A 72 -8.86 11.68 -3.07
CA ARG A 72 -7.85 11.69 -1.99
C ARG A 72 -7.95 10.51 -1.02
N TYR A 73 -9.07 9.80 -1.03
CA TYR A 73 -9.31 8.62 -0.19
C TYR A 73 -8.97 7.30 -0.90
N ALA A 74 -8.58 7.31 -2.17
CA ALA A 74 -8.11 6.10 -2.85
C ALA A 74 -6.67 5.80 -2.40
N ASN A 75 -6.50 4.74 -1.59
CA ASN A 75 -5.24 4.45 -0.92
C ASN A 75 -4.20 3.76 -1.83
N HIS A 76 -2.95 3.73 -1.36
CA HIS A 76 -1.88 2.99 -2.01
C HIS A 76 -2.03 1.46 -1.89
N SER A 77 -1.73 0.73 -2.98
CA SER A 77 -1.44 -0.70 -2.94
C SER A 77 -0.35 -1.11 -3.93
N CYS A 78 0.61 -1.93 -3.48
CA CYS A 78 1.58 -2.60 -4.36
C CYS A 78 0.95 -3.74 -5.22
N ASN A 79 -0.35 -4.00 -5.06
CA ASN A 79 -1.15 -4.83 -5.97
C ASN A 79 -2.47 -4.08 -6.23
N PRO A 80 -2.45 -3.04 -7.08
CA PRO A 80 -3.58 -2.15 -7.24
C PRO A 80 -4.73 -2.79 -8.02
N ASN A 81 -5.93 -2.23 -7.86
CA ASN A 81 -7.10 -2.55 -8.69
C ASN A 81 -7.59 -1.34 -9.52
N ALA A 82 -6.98 -0.18 -9.32
CA ALA A 82 -7.18 1.04 -10.08
C ALA A 82 -5.84 1.68 -10.48
N GLU A 83 -5.86 2.53 -11.49
CA GLU A 83 -4.72 3.32 -11.96
C GLU A 83 -5.16 4.77 -12.17
N THR A 84 -4.18 5.67 -12.18
CA THR A 84 -4.38 7.06 -12.61
C THR A 84 -4.06 7.21 -14.10
N TYR A 85 -4.73 8.15 -14.75
CA TYR A 85 -4.41 8.59 -16.10
C TYR A 85 -4.69 10.09 -16.24
N ASN A 86 -3.89 10.74 -17.07
CA ASN A 86 -3.96 12.19 -17.26
C ASN A 86 -4.74 12.50 -18.55
N VAL A 87 -5.55 13.54 -18.51
CA VAL A 87 -6.17 14.17 -19.69
C VAL A 87 -5.89 15.65 -19.59
N LYS A 88 -4.93 16.15 -20.38
CA LYS A 88 -4.37 17.49 -20.22
C LYS A 88 -3.88 17.69 -18.76
N LEU A 89 -4.36 18.73 -18.09
CA LEU A 89 -4.00 19.06 -16.70
C LEU A 89 -4.89 18.38 -15.64
N ARG A 90 -5.72 17.40 -16.04
CA ARG A 90 -6.67 16.71 -15.16
C ARG A 90 -6.24 15.26 -14.95
N VAL A 91 -6.43 14.77 -13.73
CA VAL A 91 -6.02 13.43 -13.34
C VAL A 91 -7.25 12.64 -12.95
N PHE A 92 -7.38 11.44 -13.50
CA PHE A 92 -8.53 10.57 -13.24
C PHE A 92 -8.07 9.22 -12.74
N ILE A 93 -8.86 8.63 -11.85
CA ILE A 93 -8.72 7.24 -11.42
C ILE A 93 -9.67 6.39 -12.26
N ARG A 94 -9.18 5.29 -12.83
CA ARG A 94 -10.01 4.26 -13.49
C ARG A 94 -9.68 2.87 -12.99
N ALA A 95 -10.62 1.95 -13.17
CA ALA A 95 -10.43 0.55 -12.79
C ALA A 95 -9.45 -0.18 -13.73
N LEU A 96 -8.47 -0.88 -13.17
CA LEU A 96 -7.52 -1.76 -13.90
C LEU A 96 -8.13 -3.12 -14.25
N ARG A 97 -9.09 -3.56 -13.43
CA ARG A 97 -9.87 -4.79 -13.57
C ARG A 97 -11.29 -4.55 -13.07
N ASN A 98 -12.17 -5.55 -13.17
CA ASN A 98 -13.45 -5.49 -12.49
C ASN A 98 -13.24 -5.40 -10.96
N ILE A 99 -13.92 -4.47 -10.30
CA ILE A 99 -13.89 -4.25 -8.85
C ILE A 99 -15.26 -4.63 -8.28
N LYS A 100 -15.27 -5.58 -7.33
CA LYS A 100 -16.49 -6.05 -6.69
C LYS A 100 -16.98 -5.07 -5.61
N PRO A 101 -18.28 -5.05 -5.28
CA PRO A 101 -18.79 -4.33 -4.13
C PRO A 101 -18.00 -4.69 -2.85
N GLY A 102 -17.72 -3.69 -2.02
CA GLY A 102 -16.95 -3.85 -0.79
C GLY A 102 -15.43 -3.84 -0.96
N GLU A 103 -14.90 -3.99 -2.17
CA GLU A 103 -13.46 -3.82 -2.39
C GLU A 103 -13.03 -2.37 -2.19
N GLU A 104 -11.88 -2.18 -1.53
CA GLU A 104 -11.20 -0.89 -1.48
C GLU A 104 -10.60 -0.57 -2.85
N ILE A 105 -10.83 0.65 -3.33
CA ILE A 105 -10.27 1.20 -4.56
C ILE A 105 -8.88 1.73 -4.22
N VAL A 106 -7.86 1.06 -4.77
CA VAL A 106 -6.46 1.33 -4.46
C VAL A 106 -5.62 1.37 -5.73
N TYR A 107 -4.66 2.28 -5.78
CA TYR A 107 -3.74 2.46 -6.91
C TYR A 107 -2.28 2.52 -6.45
N ASP A 108 -1.34 2.48 -7.39
CA ASP A 108 0.08 2.64 -7.07
C ASP A 108 0.42 4.14 -6.98
N TYR A 109 1.04 4.57 -5.88
CA TYR A 109 1.40 5.97 -5.67
C TYR A 109 2.73 6.33 -6.34
N GLY A 110 3.42 5.34 -6.92
CA GLY A 110 4.73 5.53 -7.51
C GLY A 110 5.86 5.33 -6.51
N ILE A 111 7.04 5.10 -7.09
CA ILE A 111 8.24 4.69 -6.35
C ILE A 111 8.77 5.79 -5.44
N ASP A 112 8.67 7.06 -5.85
CA ASP A 112 9.20 8.19 -5.10
C ASP A 112 8.36 8.46 -3.86
N TYR A 113 7.03 8.43 -3.97
CA TYR A 113 6.16 8.51 -2.80
C TYR A 113 6.40 7.35 -1.82
N LEU A 114 6.62 6.14 -2.34
CA LEU A 114 6.95 4.98 -1.51
C LEU A 114 8.30 5.11 -0.79
N LYS A 115 9.30 5.72 -1.42
CA LYS A 115 10.62 5.95 -0.81
C LYS A 115 10.57 7.08 0.21
N ASN A 116 10.02 8.23 -0.19
CA ASN A 116 10.21 9.49 0.51
C ASN A 116 9.11 9.79 1.54
N VAL A 117 7.92 9.18 1.39
CA VAL A 117 6.77 9.45 2.26
C VAL A 117 6.37 8.23 3.08
N ILE A 118 6.11 7.09 2.43
CA ILE A 118 5.63 5.89 3.14
C ILE A 118 6.79 5.13 3.79
N GLY A 119 7.94 5.06 3.13
CA GLY A 119 9.03 4.13 3.42
C GLY A 119 8.73 2.73 2.85
N ARG A 120 9.60 2.23 1.97
CA ARG A 120 9.41 0.95 1.26
C ARG A 120 9.10 -0.24 2.18
N SER A 121 9.76 -0.30 3.34
CA SER A 121 9.57 -1.36 4.34
C SER A 121 8.28 -1.19 5.17
N ASN A 122 7.72 0.02 5.19
CA ASN A 122 6.61 0.44 6.05
C ASN A 122 5.25 0.40 5.36
N CYS A 123 5.20 0.17 4.04
CA CYS A 123 3.94 0.09 3.29
C CYS A 123 2.93 -0.88 3.96
N LYS A 124 1.76 -0.36 4.35
CA LYS A 124 0.73 -1.10 5.12
C LYS A 124 -0.35 -1.74 4.25
N CYS A 125 -0.22 -1.69 2.91
CA CYS A 125 -1.19 -2.29 1.99
C CYS A 125 -1.32 -3.81 2.19
N SER A 126 -2.45 -4.36 1.74
CA SER A 126 -2.79 -5.79 1.90
C SER A 126 -1.69 -6.72 1.36
N ARG A 127 -1.13 -6.43 0.18
CA ARG A 127 -0.04 -7.22 -0.43
C ARG A 127 1.20 -7.26 0.47
N CYS A 128 1.70 -6.10 0.89
CA CYS A 128 2.91 -5.98 1.70
C CYS A 128 2.75 -6.64 3.07
N ARG A 129 1.58 -6.50 3.70
CA ARG A 129 1.28 -7.19 4.95
C ARG A 129 1.29 -8.71 4.78
N LYS A 130 0.58 -9.25 3.78
CA LYS A 130 0.56 -10.69 3.52
C LYS A 130 1.97 -11.22 3.31
N ARG A 131 2.81 -10.50 2.55
CA ARG A 131 4.23 -10.84 2.35
C ARG A 131 5.02 -10.86 3.67
N ARG A 132 4.91 -9.82 4.50
CA ARG A 132 5.59 -9.76 5.81
C ARG A 132 5.17 -10.90 6.74
N ASN A 133 3.87 -11.19 6.80
CA ASN A 133 3.34 -12.30 7.60
C ASN A 133 3.90 -13.65 7.14
N ARG A 134 3.90 -13.92 5.83
CA ARG A 134 4.48 -15.15 5.26
C ARG A 134 5.96 -15.30 5.63
N ARG A 135 6.75 -14.23 5.46
CA ARG A 135 8.18 -14.22 5.83
C ARG A 135 8.38 -14.48 7.33
N ALA A 136 7.56 -13.87 8.19
CA ALA A 136 7.64 -14.09 9.63
C ALA A 136 7.36 -15.54 10.03
N VAL A 137 6.33 -16.16 9.42
CA VAL A 137 6.01 -17.59 9.63
C VAL A 137 7.19 -18.47 9.17
N GLU A 138 7.73 -18.22 7.99
CA GLU A 138 8.86 -18.97 7.45
C GLU A 138 10.11 -18.88 8.35
N LEU A 139 10.45 -17.67 8.82
CA LEU A 139 11.55 -17.46 9.75
C LEU A 139 11.34 -18.20 11.08
N ARG A 140 10.10 -18.21 11.60
CA ARG A 140 9.76 -18.94 12.83
C ARG A 140 9.95 -20.45 12.63
N LEU A 141 9.52 -21.00 11.49
CA LEU A 141 9.71 -22.42 11.17
C LEU A 141 11.19 -22.78 11.01
N LYS A 142 11.97 -21.96 10.31
CA LYS A 142 13.44 -22.12 10.18
C LYS A 142 14.13 -22.13 11.54
N ARG A 143 13.78 -21.20 12.44
CA ARG A 143 14.30 -21.15 13.82
C ARG A 143 13.93 -22.41 14.62
N LYS A 144 12.68 -22.87 14.55
CA LYS A 144 12.24 -24.11 15.20
C LYS A 144 13.02 -25.34 14.70
N ARG A 145 13.20 -25.48 13.39
CA ARG A 145 13.99 -26.58 12.79
C ARG A 145 15.45 -26.55 13.24
N ARG A 146 16.08 -25.36 13.25
CA ARG A 146 17.46 -25.17 13.74
C ARG A 146 17.58 -25.56 15.22
N ALA A 147 16.67 -25.09 16.06
CA ALA A 147 16.66 -25.43 17.49
C ALA A 147 16.50 -26.94 17.72
N ALA A 148 15.60 -27.60 16.98
CA ALA A 148 15.42 -29.05 17.07
C ALA A 148 16.68 -29.83 16.64
N ARG A 149 17.36 -29.39 15.58
CA ARG A 149 18.64 -29.98 15.15
C ARG A 149 19.72 -29.83 16.23
N LEU A 150 19.92 -28.62 16.75
CA LEU A 150 20.91 -28.36 17.80
C LEU A 150 20.61 -29.15 19.08
N ALA A 151 19.34 -29.30 19.45
CA ALA A 151 18.94 -30.12 20.59
C ALA A 151 19.27 -31.61 20.38
N ARG A 152 19.05 -32.14 19.17
CA ARG A 152 19.42 -33.53 18.81
C ARG A 152 20.93 -33.73 18.85
N GLU A 153 21.72 -32.80 18.30
CA GLU A 153 23.19 -32.84 18.33
C GLU A 153 23.71 -32.84 19.78
N ARG A 154 23.22 -31.93 20.63
CA ARG A 154 23.57 -31.89 22.07
C ARG A 154 23.25 -33.21 22.80
N ARG A 155 22.09 -33.83 22.51
CA ARG A 155 21.73 -35.15 23.09
C ARG A 155 22.69 -36.25 22.64
N LYS A 156 23.06 -36.30 21.35
CA LYS A 156 24.05 -37.25 20.82
C LYS A 156 25.41 -37.09 21.51
N THR A 157 25.91 -35.86 21.61
CA THR A 157 27.20 -35.58 22.28
C THR A 157 27.19 -35.98 23.75
N ARG A 158 26.11 -35.67 24.49
CA ARG A 158 25.95 -36.10 25.90
C ARG A 158 25.94 -37.63 26.04
N LYS A 159 25.23 -38.34 25.15
CA LYS A 159 25.21 -39.80 25.15
C LYS A 159 26.60 -40.40 24.91
N MET A 160 27.36 -39.89 23.94
CA MET A 160 28.72 -40.35 23.69
C MET A 160 29.68 -40.08 24.86
N LYS A 161 29.61 -38.89 25.48
CA LYS A 161 30.44 -38.58 26.66
C LYS A 161 30.17 -39.55 27.82
N ARG A 162 28.90 -39.89 28.07
CA ARG A 162 28.51 -40.84 29.13
C ARG A 162 28.92 -42.28 28.87
N LEU A 163 29.00 -42.69 27.60
CA LEU A 163 29.52 -44.00 27.20
C LEU A 163 31.03 -44.10 27.42
N LYS A 164 31.78 -43.04 27.08
CA LYS A 164 33.24 -42.97 27.26
C LYS A 164 33.69 -42.89 28.71
N SER A 165 32.84 -42.48 29.64
CA SER A 165 33.18 -42.38 31.07
C SER A 165 32.85 -43.66 31.86
N ARG A 166 32.47 -44.75 31.17
CA ARG A 166 32.02 -46.02 31.77
C ARG A 166 32.89 -47.21 31.35
N GLY A 167 33.86 -47.00 30.47
CA GLY A 167 34.93 -47.94 30.14
C GLY A 167 36.25 -47.28 30.44
#